data_AF-A0A7W4FIG7-F1
#
_entry.id   AF-A0A7W4FIG7-F1
#
_cell.length_a   1.000
_cell.length_b   1.000
_cell.length_c   1.000
_cell.angle_alpha   90.00
_cell.angle_beta   90.00
_cell.angle_gamma   90.00
#
_symmetry.space_group_name_H-M   'P 1'
#
loop_
_entity.id
_entity.type
_entity.pdbx_description
1 polymer ?
#
loop_
_entity_poly.entity_id
_entity_poly.type
_entity_poly.pdbx_seq_one_letter_code
_entity_poly.pdbx_strand_id
1 'polypeptide(L)'
;MNKFINHIQLGYLGLLPFLACVGWPLLVGSNNFNMQFFTFYSIAILAFMSGNLWHAGQQSYRDAIKAILPILPLGFLAFLPQHITLAWLAVSFWLVLLFEKTSPQWQSYHADYQKMRFVLTSVVFVCHILVIGISLYPN
;
A
#
# COMPACT_ATOMS: atom_id res chain seq x y z
N MET A 1 -12.88 -10.86 -24.56
CA MET A 1 -12.31 -11.01 -23.20
C MET A 1 -12.10 -9.62 -22.62
N ASN A 2 -12.78 -9.26 -21.54
CA ASN A 2 -12.69 -7.92 -20.95
C ASN A 2 -11.26 -7.66 -20.46
N LYS A 3 -10.57 -6.72 -21.11
CA LYS A 3 -9.16 -6.35 -20.88
C LYS A 3 -8.85 -6.06 -19.39
N PHE A 4 -9.85 -5.71 -18.59
CA PHE A 4 -9.70 -5.34 -17.18
C PHE A 4 -9.82 -6.50 -16.18
N ILE A 5 -10.39 -7.65 -16.54
CA ILE A 5 -10.63 -8.76 -15.58
C ILE A 5 -9.31 -9.28 -15.00
N ASN A 6 -8.31 -9.51 -15.85
CA ASN A 6 -7.03 -10.08 -15.42
C ASN A 6 -6.27 -9.12 -14.49
N HIS A 7 -6.26 -7.82 -14.80
CA HIS A 7 -5.60 -6.82 -13.95
C HIS A 7 -6.27 -6.69 -12.58
N ILE A 8 -7.61 -6.81 -12.53
CA ILE A 8 -8.35 -6.75 -11.27
C ILE A 8 -8.04 -7.97 -10.40
N GLN A 9 -8.03 -9.16 -10.98
CA GLN A 9 -7.69 -10.40 -10.27
C GLN A 9 -6.27 -10.35 -9.70
N LEU A 10 -5.29 -9.88 -10.49
CA LEU A 10 -3.92 -9.73 -10.02
C LEU A 10 -3.80 -8.75 -8.85
N GLY A 11 -4.58 -7.66 -8.86
CA GLY A 11 -4.64 -6.72 -7.74
C GLY A 11 -5.10 -7.36 -6.44
N TYR A 12 -6.14 -8.21 -6.49
CA TYR A 12 -6.62 -8.95 -5.32
C TYR A 12 -5.70 -10.09 -4.89
N LEU A 13 -5.00 -10.74 -5.84
CA LEU A 13 -4.02 -11.77 -5.49
C LEU A 13 -2.85 -11.19 -4.68
N GLY A 14 -2.44 -9.95 -4.96
CA GLY A 14 -1.45 -9.23 -4.16
C GLY A 14 -1.88 -8.94 -2.71
N LEU A 15 -3.19 -9.00 -2.40
CA LEU A 15 -3.68 -8.84 -1.03
C LEU A 15 -3.53 -10.11 -0.18
N LEU A 16 -3.48 -11.29 -0.80
CA LEU A 16 -3.47 -12.56 -0.07
C LEU A 16 -2.27 -12.67 0.89
N PRO A 17 -1.03 -12.34 0.48
CA PRO A 17 0.09 -12.39 1.41
C PRO A 17 -0.03 -11.31 2.50
N PHE A 18 -0.65 -10.16 2.21
CA PHE A 18 -0.90 -9.12 3.21
C PHE A 18 -1.82 -9.61 4.32
N LEU A 19 -2.92 -10.26 3.96
CA LEU A 19 -3.85 -10.87 4.91
C LEU A 19 -3.19 -12.00 5.71
N ALA A 20 -2.33 -12.80 5.07
CA ALA A 20 -1.55 -13.82 5.77
C ALA A 20 -0.59 -13.22 6.80
N CYS A 21 0.04 -12.08 6.50
CA CYS A 21 0.91 -11.37 7.44
C CYS A 21 0.17 -10.85 8.68
N VAL A 22 -1.14 -10.59 8.58
CA VAL A 22 -1.99 -10.19 9.72
C VAL A 22 -2.53 -11.42 10.45
N GLY A 23 -2.98 -12.44 9.72
CA GLY A 23 -3.52 -13.66 10.29
C GLY A 23 -2.50 -14.45 11.12
N TRP A 24 -1.25 -14.48 10.67
CA TRP A 24 -0.16 -15.17 11.39
C TRP A 24 -0.03 -14.70 12.85
N PRO A 25 0.27 -13.42 13.14
CA PRO A 25 0.45 -12.97 14.52
C PRO A 25 -0.83 -13.09 15.37
N LEU A 26 -2.02 -13.04 14.76
CA LEU A 26 -3.28 -13.27 15.48
C LEU A 26 -3.46 -14.72 15.93
N LEU A 27 -2.94 -15.69 15.18
CA LEU A 27 -3.11 -17.12 15.47
C LEU A 27 -2.05 -17.67 16.43
N VAL A 28 -0.81 -17.22 16.32
CA VAL A 28 0.33 -17.81 17.06
C VAL A 28 1.14 -16.80 17.87
N GLY A 29 0.68 -15.56 17.96
CA GLY A 29 1.37 -14.47 18.65
C GLY A 29 2.33 -13.67 17.76
N SER A 30 2.56 -12.42 18.16
CA SER A 30 3.47 -11.50 17.48
C SER A 30 4.94 -11.76 17.84
N ASN A 31 5.83 -11.58 16.88
CA ASN A 31 7.27 -11.62 17.10
C ASN A 31 7.97 -10.67 16.11
N ASN A 32 9.27 -10.45 16.26
CA ASN A 32 9.97 -9.52 15.37
C ASN A 32 9.95 -9.96 13.90
N PHE A 33 9.93 -11.27 13.63
CA PHE A 33 9.95 -11.79 12.27
C PHE A 33 8.64 -11.50 11.52
N ASN A 34 7.47 -11.76 12.14
CA ASN A 34 6.19 -11.47 11.51
C ASN A 34 5.96 -9.96 11.30
N MET A 35 6.41 -9.13 12.23
CA MET A 35 6.36 -7.67 12.09
C MET A 35 7.25 -7.16 10.95
N GLN A 36 8.48 -7.66 10.85
CA GLN A 36 9.39 -7.31 9.76
C GLN A 36 8.84 -7.77 8.41
N PHE A 37 8.30 -8.99 8.33
CA PHE A 37 7.73 -9.54 7.11
C PHE A 37 6.54 -8.69 6.62
N PHE A 38 5.63 -8.29 7.52
CA PHE A 38 4.55 -7.35 7.21
C PHE A 38 5.08 -6.01 6.70
N THR A 39 6.07 -5.40 7.38
CA THR A 39 6.65 -4.12 6.98
C THR A 39 7.29 -4.20 5.60
N PHE A 40 8.11 -5.21 5.33
CA PHE A 40 8.76 -5.36 4.03
C PHE A 40 7.77 -5.58 2.90
N TYR A 41 6.75 -6.41 3.12
CA TYR A 41 5.73 -6.65 2.11
C TYR A 41 4.89 -5.40 1.85
N SER A 42 4.59 -4.62 2.90
CA SER A 42 3.91 -3.31 2.78
C SER A 42 4.72 -2.31 1.96
N ILE A 43 6.01 -2.21 2.22
CA ILE A 43 6.94 -1.39 1.42
C ILE A 43 6.92 -1.81 -0.06
N ALA A 44 6.97 -3.12 -0.33
CA ALA A 44 6.97 -3.64 -1.70
C ALA A 44 5.69 -3.28 -2.47
N ILE A 45 4.51 -3.46 -1.85
CA ILE A 45 3.24 -3.07 -2.47
C ILE A 45 3.17 -1.55 -2.64
N LEU A 46 3.58 -0.77 -1.64
CA LEU A 46 3.56 0.69 -1.73
C LEU A 46 4.44 1.18 -2.89
N ALA A 47 5.66 0.65 -3.01
CA ALA A 47 6.57 0.98 -4.11
C ALA A 47 5.96 0.61 -5.48
N PHE A 48 5.37 -0.58 -5.59
CA PHE A 48 4.67 -1.01 -6.81
C PHE A 48 3.50 -0.08 -7.16
N MET A 49 2.64 0.24 -6.19
CA MET A 49 1.48 1.12 -6.39
C MET A 49 1.88 2.56 -6.71
N SER A 50 2.93 3.08 -6.06
CA SER A 50 3.47 4.42 -6.34
C SER A 50 4.12 4.49 -7.72
N GLY A 51 4.70 3.39 -8.19
CA GLY A 51 5.26 3.26 -9.54
C GLY A 51 4.22 3.51 -10.64
N ASN A 52 2.94 3.17 -10.42
CA ASN A 52 1.87 3.49 -11.38
C ASN A 52 1.63 4.99 -11.57
N LEU A 53 2.12 5.85 -10.67
CA LEU A 53 2.04 7.30 -10.81
C LEU A 53 3.15 7.86 -11.72
N TRP A 54 4.13 7.05 -12.11
CA TRP A 54 5.28 7.46 -12.92
C TRP A 54 4.93 7.42 -14.41
N HIS A 55 4.92 8.58 -15.06
CA HIS A 55 4.53 8.73 -16.47
C HIS A 55 5.68 9.37 -17.25
N ALA A 56 6.65 8.54 -17.66
CA ALA A 56 7.81 9.01 -18.41
C ALA A 56 7.42 9.81 -19.66
N GLY A 57 7.96 11.02 -19.80
CA GLY A 57 7.75 11.90 -20.97
C GLY A 57 6.41 12.65 -21.00
N GLN A 58 5.49 12.41 -20.07
CA GLN A 58 4.18 13.08 -20.02
C GLN A 58 3.85 13.71 -18.65
N GLN A 59 4.79 13.67 -17.70
CA GLN A 59 4.56 14.06 -16.32
C GLN A 59 5.00 15.50 -16.03
N SER A 60 4.13 16.27 -15.38
CA SER A 60 4.48 17.58 -14.84
C SER A 60 5.37 17.43 -13.60
N TYR A 61 6.15 18.47 -13.27
CA TYR A 61 6.96 18.49 -12.04
C TYR A 61 6.12 18.25 -10.77
N ARG A 62 4.91 18.80 -10.72
CA ARG A 62 3.99 18.61 -9.58
C ARG A 62 3.56 17.15 -9.44
N ASP A 63 3.28 16.48 -10.55
CA ASP A 63 2.88 15.08 -10.52
C ASP A 63 4.07 14.16 -10.22
N ALA A 64 5.30 14.54 -10.60
CA ALA A 64 6.51 13.84 -10.19
C ALA A 64 6.71 13.86 -8.67
N ILE A 65 6.48 15.01 -8.02
CA ILE A 65 6.52 15.13 -6.56
C ILE A 65 5.48 14.21 -5.90
N LYS A 66 4.24 14.21 -6.39
CA LYS A 66 3.18 13.32 -5.87
C LYS A 66 3.60 11.85 -5.96
N ALA A 67 4.23 11.45 -7.05
CA ALA A 67 4.64 10.07 -7.28
C ALA A 67 5.78 9.57 -6.37
N ILE A 68 6.62 10.48 -5.87
CA ILE A 68 7.75 10.13 -5.00
C ILE A 68 7.46 10.38 -3.52
N LEU A 69 6.56 11.31 -3.18
CA LEU A 69 6.25 11.68 -1.79
C LEU A 69 5.96 10.47 -0.86
N PRO A 70 5.16 9.45 -1.26
CA PRO A 70 4.85 8.31 -0.38
C PRO A 70 6.06 7.42 -0.08
N ILE A 71 7.01 7.35 -1.03
CA ILE A 71 8.15 6.43 -0.98
C ILE A 71 9.46 7.11 -0.54
N LEU A 72 9.57 8.43 -0.66
CA LEU A 72 10.78 9.19 -0.34
C LEU A 72 11.26 8.95 1.11
N PRO A 73 10.37 8.89 2.13
CA PRO A 73 10.83 8.70 3.51
C PRO A 73 11.27 7.28 3.84
N LEU A 74 11.00 6.27 2.99
CA LEU A 74 11.16 4.85 3.33
C LEU A 74 12.56 4.49 3.83
N GLY A 75 13.61 5.08 3.24
CA GLY A 75 14.99 4.87 3.69
C GLY A 75 15.26 5.41 5.11
N PHE A 76 14.60 6.50 5.49
CA PHE A 76 14.74 7.10 6.82
C PHE A 76 13.85 6.43 7.87
N LEU A 77 12.74 5.80 7.46
CA LEU A 77 11.85 5.08 8.38
C LEU A 77 12.55 3.92 9.09
N ALA A 78 13.63 3.39 8.53
CA ALA A 78 14.45 2.35 9.18
C ALA A 78 15.04 2.80 10.53
N PHE A 79 15.17 4.12 10.76
CA PHE A 79 15.68 4.69 12.01
C PHE A 79 14.58 5.13 12.98
N LEU A 80 13.31 4.99 12.61
CA LEU A 80 12.18 5.40 13.43
C LEU A 80 11.57 4.19 14.17
N PRO A 81 10.85 4.44 15.28
CA PRO A 81 10.05 3.41 15.94
C PRO A 81 9.08 2.71 14.96
N GLN A 82 8.96 1.39 15.09
CA GLN A 82 8.15 0.55 14.19
C GLN A 82 6.72 1.07 14.00
N HIS A 83 6.06 1.55 15.05
CA HIS A 83 4.70 2.09 14.96
C HIS A 83 4.60 3.34 14.09
N ILE A 84 5.64 4.19 14.05
CA ILE A 84 5.70 5.37 13.17
C ILE A 84 5.85 4.91 11.72
N THR A 85 6.72 3.94 11.47
CA THR A 85 6.90 3.33 10.14
C THR A 85 5.60 2.73 9.62
N LEU A 86 4.90 1.95 10.45
CA LEU A 86 3.60 1.37 10.09
C LEU A 86 2.53 2.45 9.85
N ALA A 87 2.48 3.50 10.67
CA ALA A 87 1.54 4.60 10.48
C ALA A 87 1.80 5.37 9.17
N TRP A 88 3.07 5.66 8.85
CA TRP A 88 3.44 6.28 7.59
C TRP A 88 3.04 5.41 6.39
N LEU A 89 3.32 4.11 6.43
CA LEU A 89 2.93 3.17 5.38
C LEU A 89 1.41 3.16 5.20
N ALA A 90 0.63 3.09 6.29
CA ALA A 90 -0.83 3.11 6.25
C ALA A 90 -1.39 4.37 5.55
N VAL A 91 -0.86 5.55 5.90
CA VAL A 91 -1.25 6.83 5.29
C VAL A 91 -0.81 6.90 3.82
N SER A 92 0.35 6.34 3.49
CA SER A 92 0.92 6.38 2.14
C SER A 92 0.05 5.67 1.11
N PHE A 93 -0.64 4.59 1.46
CA PHE A 93 -1.62 3.94 0.56
C PHE A 93 -2.79 4.85 0.18
N TRP A 94 -3.24 5.70 1.12
CA TRP A 94 -4.25 6.72 0.83
C TRP A 94 -3.69 7.86 0.00
N LEU A 95 -2.47 8.32 0.29
CA LEU A 95 -1.81 9.36 -0.52
C LEU A 95 -1.68 8.92 -1.98
N VAL A 96 -1.23 7.69 -2.23
CA VAL A 96 -1.13 7.14 -3.60
C VAL A 96 -2.50 7.15 -4.29
N LEU A 97 -3.56 6.67 -3.64
CA LEU A 97 -4.91 6.66 -4.21
C LEU A 97 -5.43 8.08 -4.50
N LEU A 98 -5.19 9.03 -3.59
CA LEU A 98 -5.58 10.42 -3.78
C LEU A 98 -4.83 11.05 -4.95
N PHE A 99 -3.52 10.82 -5.07
CA PHE A 99 -2.73 11.33 -6.19
C PHE A 99 -3.16 10.71 -7.51
N GLU A 100 -3.43 9.41 -7.54
CA GLU A 100 -3.96 8.71 -8.71
C GLU A 100 -5.28 9.33 -9.17
N LYS A 101 -6.21 9.61 -8.24
CA LYS A 101 -7.49 10.27 -8.51
C LYS A 101 -7.37 11.67 -9.10
N THR A 102 -6.29 12.39 -8.79
CA THR A 102 -6.03 13.72 -9.37
C THR A 102 -5.47 13.65 -10.79
N SER A 103 -5.04 12.48 -11.27
CA SER A 103 -4.55 12.32 -12.63
C SER A 103 -5.69 12.41 -13.64
N PRO A 104 -5.50 13.08 -14.79
CA PRO A 104 -6.45 13.04 -15.90
C PRO A 104 -6.80 11.61 -16.36
N GLN A 105 -5.86 10.66 -16.19
CA GLN A 105 -6.06 9.26 -16.59
C GLN A 105 -7.09 8.53 -15.71
N TRP A 106 -7.32 8.98 -14.47
CA TRP A 106 -8.28 8.33 -13.57
C TRP A 106 -9.67 8.25 -14.19
N GLN A 107 -10.08 9.30 -14.91
CA GLN A 107 -11.40 9.38 -15.55
C GLN A 107 -11.55 8.41 -16.73
N SER A 108 -10.45 7.97 -17.33
CA SER A 108 -10.48 6.98 -18.43
C SER A 108 -10.42 5.53 -17.92
N TYR A 109 -10.16 5.32 -16.63
CA TYR A 109 -10.16 3.98 -16.05
C TYR A 109 -11.57 3.41 -15.92
N HIS A 110 -11.69 2.09 -16.10
CA HIS A 110 -12.94 1.38 -15.90
C HIS A 110 -13.41 1.48 -14.44
N ALA A 111 -14.72 1.59 -14.22
CA ALA A 111 -15.30 1.73 -12.87
C ALA A 111 -14.86 0.59 -11.92
N ASP A 112 -14.74 -0.63 -12.42
CA ASP A 112 -14.27 -1.76 -11.61
C ASP A 112 -12.81 -1.63 -11.16
N TYR A 113 -11.95 -1.01 -11.99
CA TYR A 113 -10.58 -0.73 -11.60
C TYR A 113 -10.54 0.32 -10.49
N GLN A 114 -11.31 1.41 -10.64
CA GLN A 114 -11.41 2.45 -9.63
C GLN A 114 -11.94 1.90 -8.29
N LYS A 115 -12.97 1.04 -8.35
CA LYS A 115 -13.51 0.32 -7.20
C LYS A 115 -12.46 -0.58 -6.57
N MET A 116 -11.76 -1.37 -7.37
CA MET A 116 -10.67 -2.23 -6.88
C MET A 116 -9.63 -1.41 -6.13
N ARG A 117 -9.11 -0.31 -6.70
CA ARG A 117 -8.11 0.54 -6.04
C ARG A 117 -8.56 1.01 -4.67
N PHE A 118 -9.81 1.44 -4.54
CA PHE A 118 -10.38 1.83 -3.25
C PHE A 118 -10.47 0.66 -2.26
N VAL A 119 -10.91 -0.52 -2.71
CA VAL A 119 -10.99 -1.73 -1.86
C VAL A 119 -9.59 -2.15 -1.39
N LEU A 120 -8.60 -2.20 -2.29
CA LEU A 120 -7.22 -2.55 -1.94
C LEU A 120 -6.65 -1.61 -0.88
N THR A 121 -6.74 -0.29 -1.10
CA THR A 121 -6.28 0.72 -0.13
C THR A 121 -6.98 0.55 1.22
N SER A 122 -8.30 0.31 1.23
CA SER A 122 -9.07 0.16 2.47
C SER A 122 -8.67 -1.09 3.25
N VAL A 123 -8.54 -2.24 2.58
CA VAL A 123 -8.13 -3.49 3.22
C VAL A 123 -6.72 -3.39 3.77
N VAL A 124 -5.77 -2.87 2.99
CA VAL A 124 -4.39 -2.67 3.44
C VAL A 124 -4.34 -1.72 4.64
N PHE A 125 -5.12 -0.64 4.63
CA PHE A 125 -5.21 0.30 5.75
C PHE A 125 -5.72 -0.35 7.03
N VAL A 126 -6.83 -1.11 6.96
CA VAL A 126 -7.36 -1.86 8.12
C VAL A 126 -6.32 -2.84 8.66
N CYS A 127 -5.63 -3.56 7.77
CA CYS A 127 -4.55 -4.46 8.16
C CYS A 127 -3.40 -3.75 8.88
N HIS A 128 -3.04 -2.52 8.49
CA HIS A 128 -2.06 -1.73 9.25
C HIS A 128 -2.56 -1.35 10.64
N ILE A 129 -3.83 -0.96 10.78
CA ILE A 129 -4.42 -0.65 12.11
C ILE A 129 -4.31 -1.88 13.02
N LEU A 130 -4.67 -3.06 12.51
CA LEU A 130 -4.58 -4.31 13.26
C LEU A 130 -3.14 -4.61 13.68
N VAL A 131 -2.17 -4.51 12.76
CA VAL A 131 -0.76 -4.79 13.07
C VAL A 131 -0.15 -3.77 14.02
N ILE A 132 -0.52 -2.48 13.90
CA ILE A 132 -0.14 -1.46 14.87
C ILE A 132 -0.69 -1.84 16.25
N GLY A 133 -1.97 -2.21 16.35
CA GLY A 133 -2.58 -2.68 17.59
C GLY A 133 -1.83 -3.87 18.20
N ILE A 134 -1.54 -4.88 17.39
CA ILE A 134 -0.74 -6.05 17.82
C ILE A 134 0.66 -5.61 18.30
N SER A 135 1.30 -4.68 17.59
CA SER A 135 2.66 -4.23 17.92
C SER A 135 2.76 -3.46 19.25
N LEU A 136 1.66 -2.86 19.70
CA LEU A 136 1.59 -2.13 20.97
C LEU A 136 1.37 -3.05 22.18
N TYR A 137 0.80 -4.24 21.94
CA TYR A 137 0.51 -5.24 22.97
C TYR A 137 1.11 -6.59 22.57
N PRO A 138 2.45 -6.70 22.51
CA PRO A 138 3.08 -7.97 22.20
C PRO A 138 2.75 -9.00 23.30
N ASN A 139 2.27 -10.18 22.89
CA ASN A 139 2.09 -11.34 23.76
C ASN A 139 3.41 -11.83 24.34
#